data_AF-A0A3M7AMC1-F1
#
_entry.id   AF-A0A3M7AMC1-F1
#
_cell.length_a   1.000
_cell.length_b   1.000
_cell.length_c   1.000
_cell.angle_alpha   90.00
_cell.angle_beta   90.00
_cell.angle_gamma   90.00
#
_symmetry.space_group_name_H-M   'P 1'
#
loop_
_entity.id
_entity.type
_entity.pdbx_description
1 polymer ?
#
loop_
_entity_poly.entity_id
_entity_poly.type
_entity_poly.pdbx_seq_one_letter_code
_entity_poly.pdbx_strand_id
1 'polypeptide(L)'
;MTEFYKDLANEDLPQWMFITPNMTSDGHDSSVTTAGTWMRNLLEPLMENEYFWSRTLILVTFDENESYSISNRVFSILLGGAVPKHLEGSKDDKYYNHYSELSTVEANWNLHTLGRWDVGANVFDLVACETGDIYRPNLAATAENATIFYNSSFAGPFNEDFQAAPYPPPNLDIKSPKTHRTVLPAIKKQWKGHTEGTYYHDGVKIPDGQHPPHGYAVNDVSNA
;
A
#
# COMPACT_ATOMS: atom_id res chain seq x y z
N MET A 1 -15.90 -5.73 -13.98
CA MET A 1 -16.18 -7.02 -13.30
C MET A 1 -16.44 -8.19 -14.25
N THR A 2 -16.75 -7.99 -15.54
CA THR A 2 -17.04 -9.11 -16.47
C THR A 2 -15.90 -10.12 -16.63
N GLU A 3 -14.66 -9.66 -16.81
CA GLU A 3 -13.51 -10.59 -16.93
C GLU A 3 -13.26 -11.33 -15.61
N PHE A 4 -13.36 -10.67 -14.45
CA PHE A 4 -13.22 -11.34 -13.15
C PHE A 4 -14.15 -12.55 -13.00
N TYR A 5 -15.44 -12.41 -13.33
CA TYR A 5 -16.39 -13.53 -13.21
C TYR A 5 -16.16 -14.62 -14.26
N LYS A 6 -15.66 -14.26 -15.44
CA LYS A 6 -15.27 -15.21 -16.47
C LYS A 6 -14.06 -16.04 -16.02
N ASP A 7 -13.05 -15.38 -15.47
CA ASP A 7 -11.84 -16.04 -14.95
C ASP A 7 -12.18 -16.90 -13.72
N LEU A 8 -13.05 -16.41 -12.83
CA LEU A 8 -13.59 -17.19 -11.71
C LEU A 8 -14.30 -18.46 -12.17
N ALA A 9 -15.16 -18.36 -13.20
CA ALA A 9 -15.90 -19.51 -13.73
C ALA A 9 -15.00 -20.54 -14.43
N ASN A 10 -13.85 -20.10 -14.95
CA ASN A 10 -12.86 -20.95 -15.63
C ASN A 10 -11.75 -21.44 -14.69
N GLU A 11 -11.81 -21.09 -13.40
CA GLU A 11 -10.73 -21.35 -12.43
C GLU A 11 -9.36 -20.80 -12.88
N ASP A 12 -9.35 -19.62 -13.51
CA ASP A 12 -8.17 -18.97 -14.10
C ASP A 12 -7.94 -17.56 -13.53
N LEU A 13 -8.25 -17.35 -12.24
CA LEU A 13 -8.01 -16.07 -11.59
C LEU A 13 -6.50 -15.78 -11.48
N PRO A 14 -6.08 -14.52 -11.69
CA PRO A 14 -4.70 -14.13 -11.45
C PRO A 14 -4.37 -14.18 -9.96
N GLN A 15 -3.10 -14.42 -9.65
CA GLN A 15 -2.60 -14.53 -8.27
C GLN A 15 -2.70 -13.22 -7.48
N TRP A 16 -2.71 -12.08 -8.17
CA TRP A 16 -2.89 -10.76 -7.58
C TRP A 16 -3.97 -10.00 -8.36
N MET A 17 -4.90 -9.41 -7.63
CA MET A 17 -6.03 -8.67 -8.18
C MET A 17 -6.18 -7.34 -7.44
N PHE A 18 -6.53 -6.30 -8.18
CA PHE A 18 -6.90 -5.00 -7.63
C PHE A 18 -8.27 -4.61 -8.17
N ILE A 19 -9.22 -4.39 -7.27
CA ILE A 19 -10.60 -4.10 -7.61
C ILE A 19 -10.96 -2.76 -7.00
N THR A 20 -11.24 -1.77 -7.84
CA THR A 20 -11.86 -0.52 -7.45
C THR A 20 -13.35 -0.56 -7.77
N PRO A 21 -14.24 -0.18 -6.83
CA PRO A 21 -15.62 0.11 -7.17
C PRO A 21 -15.70 1.29 -8.16
N ASN A 22 -16.90 1.60 -8.65
CA ASN A 22 -17.14 2.86 -9.35
C ASN A 22 -17.33 4.01 -8.34
N MET A 23 -17.34 5.26 -8.82
CA MET A 23 -17.51 6.49 -8.02
C MET A 23 -18.73 6.51 -7.08
N THR A 24 -19.75 5.68 -7.35
CA THR A 24 -20.91 5.58 -6.46
C THR A 24 -20.69 4.56 -5.34
N SER A 25 -19.91 3.52 -5.61
CA SER A 25 -19.77 2.35 -4.76
C SER A 25 -18.46 2.36 -3.94
N ASP A 26 -17.56 3.29 -4.20
CA ASP A 26 -16.32 3.49 -3.43
C ASP A 26 -16.55 4.28 -2.13
N GLY A 27 -17.68 4.98 -2.05
CA GLY A 27 -18.08 5.77 -0.90
C GLY A 27 -17.65 7.24 -0.97
N HIS A 28 -17.00 7.68 -2.05
CA HIS A 28 -16.56 9.06 -2.23
C HIS A 28 -17.74 10.03 -2.42
N ASP A 29 -18.62 9.74 -3.39
CA ASP A 29 -19.78 10.59 -3.71
C ASP A 29 -21.09 10.08 -3.08
N SER A 30 -20.99 9.08 -2.20
CA SER A 30 -22.15 8.43 -1.60
C SER A 30 -22.03 8.30 -0.08
N SER A 31 -21.98 7.08 0.45
CA SER A 31 -21.81 6.82 1.88
C SER A 31 -21.09 5.51 2.10
N VAL A 32 -20.48 5.37 3.28
CA VAL A 32 -19.92 4.09 3.75
C VAL A 32 -20.95 2.95 3.74
N THR A 33 -22.24 3.26 3.93
CA THR A 33 -23.32 2.26 3.84
C THR A 33 -23.49 1.74 2.42
N THR A 34 -23.40 2.61 1.41
CA THR A 34 -23.45 2.24 -0.01
C THR A 34 -22.24 1.38 -0.36
N ALA A 35 -21.03 1.81 0.02
CA ALA A 35 -19.80 1.07 -0.21
C ALA A 35 -19.81 -0.30 0.47
N GLY A 36 -20.26 -0.36 1.74
CA GLY A 36 -20.40 -1.60 2.48
C GLY A 36 -21.42 -2.56 1.87
N THR A 37 -22.54 -2.04 1.35
CA THR A 37 -23.54 -2.86 0.65
C THR A 37 -22.97 -3.45 -0.64
N TRP A 38 -22.25 -2.65 -1.42
CA TRP A 38 -21.57 -3.12 -2.63
C TRP A 38 -20.54 -4.21 -2.31
N MET A 39 -19.70 -3.98 -1.28
CA MET A 39 -18.67 -4.92 -0.85
C MET A 39 -19.28 -6.25 -0.41
N ARG A 40 -20.35 -6.23 0.38
CA ARG A 40 -21.04 -7.46 0.81
C ARG A 40 -21.62 -8.23 -0.37
N ASN A 41 -22.28 -7.54 -1.29
CA ASN A 41 -22.83 -8.16 -2.50
C ASN A 41 -21.74 -8.79 -3.38
N LEU A 42 -20.52 -8.23 -3.38
CA LEU A 42 -19.37 -8.82 -4.06
C LEU A 42 -18.82 -10.03 -3.30
N LEU A 43 -18.53 -9.89 -2.00
CA LEU A 43 -17.75 -10.86 -1.24
C LEU A 43 -18.57 -12.05 -0.74
N GLU A 44 -19.83 -11.88 -0.34
CA GLU A 44 -20.62 -12.98 0.24
C GLU A 44 -20.78 -14.17 -0.71
N PRO A 45 -21.09 -13.99 -2.02
CA PRO A 45 -21.11 -15.12 -2.95
C PRO A 45 -19.74 -15.77 -3.15
N LEU A 46 -18.66 -14.98 -3.03
CA LEU A 46 -17.29 -15.47 -3.21
C LEU A 46 -16.81 -16.28 -2.00
N MET A 47 -17.36 -16.04 -0.81
CA MET A 47 -17.08 -16.83 0.39
C MET A 47 -17.52 -18.28 0.26
N GLU A 48 -18.59 -18.52 -0.49
CA GLU A 48 -19.13 -19.86 -0.76
C GLU A 48 -18.42 -20.59 -1.92
N ASN A 49 -17.53 -19.90 -2.64
CA ASN A 49 -16.75 -20.47 -3.74
C ASN A 49 -15.39 -20.96 -3.23
N GLU A 50 -15.20 -22.29 -3.11
CA GLU A 50 -13.95 -22.85 -2.55
C GLU A 50 -12.70 -22.50 -3.36
N TYR A 51 -12.81 -22.45 -4.69
CA TYR A 51 -11.70 -22.07 -5.58
C TYR A 51 -11.19 -20.66 -5.26
N PHE A 52 -12.10 -19.70 -5.07
CA PHE A 52 -11.75 -18.34 -4.67
C PHE A 52 -11.34 -18.24 -3.20
N TRP A 53 -12.11 -18.81 -2.27
CA TRP A 53 -11.98 -18.46 -0.86
C TRP A 53 -10.79 -19.14 -0.17
N SER A 54 -10.53 -20.41 -0.47
CA SER A 54 -9.69 -21.30 0.35
C SER A 54 -8.24 -20.83 0.58
N ARG A 55 -7.66 -20.11 -0.39
CA ARG A 55 -6.25 -19.67 -0.36
C ARG A 55 -6.06 -18.19 -0.67
N THR A 56 -7.13 -17.40 -0.62
CA THR A 56 -7.08 -15.97 -0.94
C THR A 56 -6.95 -15.16 0.33
N LEU A 57 -6.03 -14.20 0.32
CA LEU A 57 -5.98 -13.09 1.28
C LEU A 57 -6.59 -11.87 0.61
N ILE A 58 -7.61 -11.30 1.22
CA ILE A 58 -8.32 -10.13 0.73
C ILE A 58 -8.02 -8.98 1.68
N LEU A 59 -7.48 -7.89 1.16
CA LEU A 59 -7.46 -6.61 1.86
C LEU A 59 -8.64 -5.77 1.38
N VAL A 60 -9.52 -5.39 2.30
CA VAL A 60 -10.46 -4.30 2.07
C VAL A 60 -9.89 -3.07 2.76
N THR A 61 -9.74 -1.98 2.02
CA THR A 61 -9.19 -0.71 2.53
C THR A 61 -9.74 0.49 1.75
N PHE A 62 -9.33 1.70 2.14
CA PHE A 62 -9.60 2.97 1.47
C PHE A 62 -8.27 3.64 1.12
N ASP A 63 -8.25 4.52 0.13
CA ASP A 63 -7.07 5.28 -0.28
C ASP A 63 -6.77 6.46 0.65
N GLU A 64 -7.80 7.09 1.22
CA GLU A 64 -7.64 8.18 2.17
C GLU A 64 -8.81 8.32 3.15
N ASN A 65 -8.63 9.17 4.15
CA ASN A 65 -9.73 9.73 4.92
C ASN A 65 -10.10 11.13 4.39
N GLU A 66 -11.33 11.57 4.67
CA GLU A 66 -11.84 12.87 4.20
C GLU A 66 -11.20 14.07 4.96
N SER A 67 -10.57 13.81 6.11
CA SER A 67 -10.20 14.87 7.04
C SER A 67 -8.72 15.22 6.98
N TYR A 68 -8.42 16.32 6.31
CA TYR A 68 -7.09 16.91 6.20
C TYR A 68 -6.55 17.50 7.51
N SER A 69 -7.33 17.58 8.58
CA SER A 69 -6.89 18.11 9.88
C SER A 69 -6.37 17.05 10.85
N ILE A 70 -6.46 15.77 10.48
CA ILE A 70 -5.99 14.64 11.27
C ILE A 70 -5.05 13.76 10.45
N SER A 71 -4.38 12.81 11.12
CA SER A 71 -3.59 11.82 10.42
C SER A 71 -4.48 11.00 9.50
N ASN A 72 -4.02 10.81 8.27
CA ASN A 72 -4.60 9.88 7.33
C ASN A 72 -4.48 8.47 7.91
N ARG A 73 -5.63 7.93 8.29
CA ARG A 73 -5.80 6.60 8.86
C ARG A 73 -7.09 6.02 8.30
N VAL A 74 -6.92 5.01 7.48
CA VAL A 74 -8.02 4.36 6.77
C VAL A 74 -8.45 3.08 7.48
N PHE A 75 -9.73 2.72 7.29
CA PHE A 75 -10.23 1.41 7.71
C PHE A 75 -9.59 0.33 6.85
N SER A 76 -9.09 -0.73 7.47
CA SER A 76 -8.53 -1.88 6.77
C SER A 76 -8.92 -3.18 7.48
N ILE A 77 -9.28 -4.19 6.69
CA ILE A 77 -9.55 -5.55 7.19
C ILE A 77 -8.96 -6.59 6.25
N LEU A 78 -8.34 -7.60 6.84
CA LEU A 78 -7.89 -8.79 6.13
C LEU A 78 -8.96 -9.88 6.25
N LEU A 79 -9.36 -10.45 5.12
CA LEU A 79 -10.39 -11.49 4.97
C LEU A 79 -9.85 -12.63 4.09
N GLY A 80 -10.64 -13.71 3.99
CA GLY A 80 -10.35 -14.85 3.11
C GLY A 80 -9.79 -16.06 3.85
N GLY A 81 -9.78 -17.21 3.19
CA GLY A 81 -9.33 -18.49 3.76
C GLY A 81 -7.83 -18.56 4.05
N ALA A 82 -7.04 -17.61 3.53
CA ALA A 82 -5.63 -17.47 3.88
C ALA A 82 -5.41 -16.87 5.29
N VAL A 83 -6.41 -16.23 5.89
CA VAL A 83 -6.32 -15.72 7.27
C VAL A 83 -6.36 -16.92 8.23
N PRO A 84 -5.32 -17.12 9.06
CA PRO A 84 -5.32 -18.21 10.05
C PRO A 84 -6.51 -18.11 11.02
N LYS A 85 -7.15 -19.25 11.32
CA LYS A 85 -8.33 -19.31 12.21
C LYS A 85 -8.15 -18.62 13.56
N HIS A 86 -6.94 -18.66 14.13
CA HIS A 86 -6.66 -18.03 15.42
C HIS A 86 -6.56 -16.49 15.35
N LEU A 87 -6.51 -15.92 14.15
CA LEU A 87 -6.53 -14.48 13.89
C LEU A 87 -7.91 -13.96 13.47
N GLU A 88 -8.90 -14.83 13.26
CA GLU A 88 -10.27 -14.41 12.95
C GLU A 88 -10.84 -13.57 14.11
N GLY A 89 -11.33 -12.37 13.80
CA GLY A 89 -11.83 -11.42 14.81
C GLY A 89 -10.75 -10.76 15.66
N SER A 90 -9.47 -11.01 15.37
CA SER A 90 -8.34 -10.33 16.04
C SER A 90 -8.14 -8.90 15.52
N LYS A 91 -7.26 -8.16 16.20
CA LYS A 91 -6.83 -6.82 15.81
C LYS A 91 -5.32 -6.78 15.75
N ASP A 92 -4.79 -6.21 14.67
CA ASP A 92 -3.38 -5.86 14.52
C ASP A 92 -3.19 -4.35 14.77
N ASP A 93 -2.24 -4.00 15.64
CA ASP A 93 -1.90 -2.62 16.00
C ASP A 93 -0.58 -2.12 15.39
N LYS A 94 0.04 -2.93 14.53
CA LYS A 94 1.23 -2.54 13.78
C LYS A 94 0.96 -1.41 12.80
N TYR A 95 1.99 -0.60 12.57
CA TYR A 95 1.98 0.46 11.57
C TYR A 95 2.11 -0.10 10.14
N TYR A 96 1.13 0.23 9.30
CA TYR A 96 1.14 -0.04 7.87
C TYR A 96 0.81 1.25 7.10
N ASN A 97 1.24 1.30 5.84
CA ASN A 97 0.87 2.30 4.83
C ASN A 97 0.55 1.59 3.51
N HIS A 98 0.13 2.29 2.46
CA HIS A 98 -0.20 1.62 1.19
C HIS A 98 0.98 0.86 0.54
N TYR A 99 2.24 1.24 0.80
CA TYR A 99 3.40 0.44 0.37
C TYR A 99 3.50 -0.92 1.07
N SER A 100 2.80 -1.10 2.21
CA SER A 100 2.71 -2.37 2.92
C SER A 100 1.98 -3.43 2.10
N GLU A 101 1.06 -3.02 1.22
CA GLU A 101 0.37 -3.92 0.28
C GLU A 101 1.37 -4.53 -0.70
N LEU A 102 2.17 -3.67 -1.35
CA LEU A 102 3.18 -4.09 -2.33
C LEU A 102 4.31 -4.90 -1.68
N SER A 103 4.85 -4.45 -0.55
CA SER A 103 5.89 -5.22 0.14
C SER A 103 5.40 -6.57 0.65
N THR A 104 4.12 -6.69 1.01
CA THR A 104 3.51 -7.99 1.37
C THR A 104 3.41 -8.92 0.18
N VAL A 105 3.01 -8.41 -0.99
CA VAL A 105 3.03 -9.14 -2.27
C VAL A 105 4.45 -9.62 -2.59
N GLU A 106 5.43 -8.73 -2.49
CA GLU A 106 6.84 -9.07 -2.72
C GLU A 106 7.33 -10.14 -1.75
N ALA A 107 6.98 -10.04 -0.47
CA ALA A 107 7.35 -11.02 0.54
C ALA A 107 6.70 -12.39 0.29
N ASN A 108 5.39 -12.43 0.02
CA ASN A 108 4.62 -13.66 -0.17
C ASN A 108 5.14 -14.50 -1.35
N TRP A 109 5.52 -13.86 -2.46
CA TRP A 109 6.06 -14.55 -3.64
C TRP A 109 7.58 -14.54 -3.74
N ASN A 110 8.27 -14.08 -2.69
CA ASN A 110 9.73 -13.96 -2.67
C ASN A 110 10.28 -13.19 -3.88
N LEU A 111 9.64 -12.06 -4.21
CA LEU A 111 10.01 -11.21 -5.33
C LEU A 111 11.13 -10.24 -4.93
N HIS A 112 11.69 -9.62 -5.96
CA HIS A 112 12.56 -8.47 -5.80
C HIS A 112 11.76 -7.21 -5.48
N THR A 113 12.43 -6.23 -4.86
CA THR A 113 11.87 -4.90 -4.60
C THR A 113 11.95 -4.00 -5.84
N LEU A 114 11.18 -2.92 -5.85
CA LEU A 114 11.25 -1.84 -6.85
C LEU A 114 12.37 -0.84 -6.56
N GLY A 115 13.02 -0.92 -5.40
CA GLY A 115 14.07 0.01 -4.98
C GLY A 115 13.51 1.38 -4.58
N ARG A 116 12.23 1.42 -4.16
CA ARG A 116 11.52 2.64 -3.75
C ARG A 116 10.98 2.45 -2.33
N TRP A 117 9.83 3.05 -2.03
CA TRP A 117 9.22 3.01 -0.70
C TRP A 117 8.66 1.64 -0.27
N ASP A 118 8.51 0.70 -1.22
CA ASP A 118 8.27 -0.72 -0.97
C ASP A 118 9.34 -1.36 -0.07
N VAL A 119 10.61 -0.98 -0.28
CA VAL A 119 11.75 -1.58 0.42
C VAL A 119 11.67 -1.37 1.93
N GLY A 120 11.15 -0.22 2.33
CA GLY A 120 11.03 0.18 3.73
C GLY A 120 9.65 -0.03 4.34
N ALA A 121 8.67 -0.52 3.59
CA ALA A 121 7.34 -0.76 4.13
C ALA A 121 7.32 -1.99 5.05
N ASN A 122 6.40 -2.01 6.00
CA ASN A 122 6.17 -3.20 6.83
C ASN A 122 5.33 -4.20 6.02
N VAL A 123 5.65 -5.48 6.17
CA VAL A 123 4.85 -6.58 5.62
C VAL A 123 3.75 -6.93 6.61
N PHE A 124 2.54 -7.25 6.13
CA PHE A 124 1.43 -7.68 7.01
C PHE A 124 1.87 -8.84 7.89
N ASP A 125 1.54 -8.78 9.17
CA ASP A 125 2.12 -9.65 10.19
C ASP A 125 2.02 -11.14 9.88
N LEU A 126 0.86 -11.56 9.36
CA LEU A 126 0.60 -12.96 8.99
C LEU A 126 1.52 -13.48 7.87
N VAL A 127 2.06 -12.59 7.04
CA VAL A 127 3.07 -12.92 6.02
C VAL A 127 4.46 -12.74 6.62
N ALA A 128 4.69 -11.66 7.36
CA ALA A 128 5.97 -11.33 7.97
C ALA A 128 6.48 -12.44 8.90
N CYS A 129 5.58 -13.09 9.66
CA CYS A 129 5.94 -14.20 10.56
C CYS A 129 6.48 -15.43 9.81
N GLU A 130 6.05 -15.64 8.56
CA GLU A 130 6.50 -16.74 7.70
C GLU A 130 7.76 -16.36 6.89
N THR A 131 7.87 -15.10 6.48
CA THR A 131 8.95 -14.62 5.59
C THR A 131 10.16 -14.06 6.35
N GLY A 132 10.04 -13.85 7.66
CA GLY A 132 11.10 -13.32 8.51
C GLY A 132 11.29 -11.80 8.40
N ASP A 133 10.32 -11.08 7.84
CA ASP A 133 10.30 -9.62 7.86
C ASP A 133 10.11 -9.11 9.29
N ILE A 134 10.67 -7.93 9.57
CA ILE A 134 10.60 -7.32 10.90
C ILE A 134 9.61 -6.16 10.90
N TYR A 135 8.79 -6.13 11.95
CA TYR A 135 7.98 -4.96 12.24
C TYR A 135 8.85 -3.80 12.73
N ARG A 136 8.60 -2.60 12.18
CA ARG A 136 9.25 -1.36 12.59
C ARG A 136 8.20 -0.26 12.82
N PRO A 137 8.14 0.34 14.02
CA PRO A 137 7.13 1.35 14.34
C PRO A 137 7.42 2.69 13.68
N ASN A 138 6.37 3.47 13.42
CA ASN A 138 6.48 4.87 13.00
C ASN A 138 5.68 5.78 13.94
N LEU A 139 6.25 6.06 15.11
CA LEU A 139 5.60 6.89 16.12
C LEU A 139 5.35 8.33 15.66
N ALA A 140 6.07 8.82 14.64
CA ALA A 140 5.80 10.13 14.06
C ALA A 140 4.39 10.21 13.43
N ALA A 141 3.83 9.08 12.99
CA ALA A 141 2.49 9.00 12.43
C ALA A 141 1.45 8.39 13.37
N THR A 142 1.87 7.56 14.34
CA THR A 142 0.93 6.78 15.16
C THR A 142 0.80 7.22 16.62
N ALA A 143 1.67 8.09 17.12
CA ALA A 143 1.58 8.59 18.50
C ALA A 143 0.42 9.57 18.68
N GLU A 144 -0.02 9.79 19.92
CA GLU A 144 -1.07 10.78 20.26
C GLU A 144 -0.68 12.20 19.80
N ASN A 145 0.62 12.51 19.85
CA ASN A 145 1.22 13.74 19.35
C ASN A 145 1.92 13.51 18.00
N ALA A 146 1.22 12.89 17.05
CA ALA A 146 1.73 12.67 15.70
C ALA A 146 2.26 13.98 15.08
N THR A 147 3.39 13.87 14.39
CA THR A 147 4.10 14.96 13.70
C THR A 147 4.04 14.80 12.18
N ILE A 148 3.53 13.67 11.71
CA ILE A 148 3.29 13.37 10.29
C ILE A 148 1.87 12.88 10.15
N PHE A 149 1.17 13.39 9.14
CA PHE A 149 -0.24 13.10 8.93
C PHE A 149 -0.51 12.34 7.63
N TYR A 150 0.34 12.41 6.60
CA TYR A 150 0.08 11.76 5.30
C TYR A 150 -1.25 12.15 4.64
N ASN A 151 -1.71 13.36 4.91
CA ASN A 151 -2.92 13.97 4.35
C ASN A 151 -2.62 14.85 3.12
N SER A 152 -1.35 15.01 2.75
CA SER A 152 -0.93 15.76 1.58
C SER A 152 0.26 15.08 0.91
N SER A 153 0.27 15.14 -0.42
CA SER A 153 1.41 14.67 -1.22
C SER A 153 2.41 15.82 -1.46
N PHE A 154 3.69 15.49 -1.53
CA PHE A 154 4.69 16.41 -2.08
C PHE A 154 4.61 16.44 -3.62
N ALA A 155 5.24 17.45 -4.22
CA ALA A 155 5.23 17.67 -5.66
C ALA A 155 5.63 16.42 -6.47
N GLY A 156 4.83 16.13 -7.49
CA GLY A 156 5.09 15.08 -8.48
C GLY A 156 5.23 15.64 -9.90
N PRO A 157 5.46 14.78 -10.91
CA PRO A 157 5.72 15.23 -12.27
C PRO A 157 4.48 15.81 -12.98
N PHE A 158 3.31 15.59 -12.42
CA PHE A 158 2.03 16.13 -12.89
C PHE A 158 1.50 17.27 -12.02
N ASN A 159 2.27 17.75 -11.04
CA ASN A 159 1.88 18.94 -10.29
C ASN A 159 2.17 20.19 -11.12
N GLU A 160 1.14 20.99 -11.36
CA GLU A 160 1.23 22.25 -12.11
C GLU A 160 1.13 23.49 -11.19
N ASP A 161 0.72 23.30 -9.93
CA ASP A 161 0.33 24.41 -9.05
C ASP A 161 1.51 25.07 -8.34
N PHE A 162 2.37 24.27 -7.68
CA PHE A 162 3.41 24.82 -6.79
C PHE A 162 4.82 24.37 -7.12
N GLN A 163 4.99 23.14 -7.63
CA GLN A 163 6.28 22.68 -8.14
C GLN A 163 6.10 21.42 -9.00
N ALA A 164 6.61 21.44 -10.23
CA ALA A 164 6.82 20.20 -10.98
C ALA A 164 8.11 19.52 -10.51
N ALA A 165 8.04 18.23 -10.18
CA ALA A 165 9.21 17.45 -9.76
C ALA A 165 9.26 16.07 -10.43
N PRO A 166 10.42 15.61 -10.93
CA PRO A 166 10.48 14.34 -11.65
C PRO A 166 10.34 13.14 -10.70
N TYR A 167 9.97 11.98 -11.24
CA TYR A 167 10.16 10.73 -10.50
C TYR A 167 11.66 10.52 -10.28
N PRO A 168 12.16 10.44 -9.03
CA PRO A 168 13.57 10.15 -8.81
C PRO A 168 13.90 8.72 -9.26
N PRO A 169 15.18 8.45 -9.57
CA PRO A 169 15.65 7.10 -9.80
C PRO A 169 15.43 6.21 -8.56
N PRO A 170 15.15 4.92 -8.74
CA PRO A 170 15.14 3.96 -7.64
C PRO A 170 16.53 3.86 -7.02
N ASN A 171 16.60 3.53 -5.73
CA ASN A 171 17.87 3.26 -5.07
C ASN A 171 18.34 1.86 -5.46
N LEU A 172 19.34 1.75 -6.35
CA LEU A 172 19.70 0.46 -6.98
C LEU A 172 20.37 -0.55 -6.04
N ASP A 173 20.93 -0.10 -4.93
CA ASP A 173 21.70 -0.95 -4.01
C ASP A 173 21.01 -1.19 -2.67
N ILE A 174 19.84 -0.59 -2.47
CA ILE A 174 19.01 -0.81 -1.30
C ILE A 174 18.56 -2.27 -1.22
N LYS A 175 18.42 -2.75 0.02
CA LYS A 175 17.89 -4.07 0.33
C LYS A 175 16.83 -3.96 1.40
N SER A 176 15.84 -4.84 1.37
CA SER A 176 14.87 -4.90 2.45
C SER A 176 15.58 -5.17 3.79
N PRO A 177 15.17 -4.49 4.86
CA PRO A 177 15.72 -4.74 6.19
C PRO A 177 15.44 -6.17 6.61
N LYS A 178 16.41 -6.80 7.29
CA LYS A 178 16.41 -8.20 7.74
C LYS A 178 16.38 -9.26 6.64
N THR A 179 15.47 -9.18 5.68
CA THR A 179 15.25 -10.22 4.64
C THR A 179 16.18 -10.05 3.44
N HIS A 180 16.82 -8.89 3.28
CA HIS A 180 17.83 -8.62 2.27
C HIS A 180 17.39 -8.80 0.81
N ARG A 181 16.08 -8.71 0.53
CA ARG A 181 15.56 -8.71 -0.84
C ARG A 181 16.18 -7.56 -1.61
N THR A 182 16.70 -7.86 -2.79
CA THR A 182 17.38 -6.88 -3.65
C THR A 182 16.41 -6.27 -4.64
N VAL A 183 16.73 -5.09 -5.14
CA VAL A 183 16.05 -4.49 -6.29
C VAL A 183 16.09 -5.42 -7.50
N LEU A 184 14.99 -5.46 -8.26
CA LEU A 184 14.83 -6.30 -9.44
C LEU A 184 15.99 -6.05 -10.43
N PRO A 185 16.71 -7.09 -10.90
CA PRO A 185 17.84 -6.91 -11.81
C PRO A 185 17.50 -6.14 -13.10
N ALA A 186 16.26 -6.28 -13.60
CA ALA A 186 15.79 -5.51 -14.75
C ALA A 186 15.73 -4.01 -14.47
N ILE A 187 15.29 -3.61 -13.26
CA ILE A 187 15.31 -2.20 -12.82
C ILE A 187 16.76 -1.72 -12.71
N LYS A 188 17.65 -2.49 -12.07
CA LYS A 188 19.09 -2.15 -11.99
C LYS A 188 19.70 -1.94 -13.37
N LYS A 189 19.33 -2.76 -14.35
CA LYS A 189 19.80 -2.63 -15.74
C LYS A 189 19.25 -1.38 -16.40
N GLN A 190 17.95 -1.11 -16.25
CA GLN A 190 17.27 0.04 -16.87
C GLN A 190 17.83 1.37 -16.37
N TRP A 191 18.15 1.45 -15.07
CA TRP A 191 18.62 2.67 -14.41
C TRP A 191 20.15 2.73 -14.27
N LYS A 192 20.88 1.79 -14.89
CA LYS A 192 22.34 1.75 -14.79
C LYS A 192 22.96 3.04 -15.32
N GLY A 193 23.75 3.70 -14.46
CA GLY A 193 24.49 4.91 -14.84
C GLY A 193 23.69 6.21 -14.77
N HIS A 194 22.48 6.19 -14.19
CA HIS A 194 21.82 7.43 -13.77
C HIS A 194 22.74 8.21 -12.82
N THR A 195 22.65 9.53 -12.84
CA THR A 195 23.49 10.41 -12.00
C THR A 195 22.67 11.24 -11.01
N GLU A 196 21.35 11.25 -11.20
CA GLU A 196 20.39 11.92 -10.34
C GLU A 196 20.36 11.29 -8.95
N GLY A 197 20.12 12.12 -7.93
CA GLY A 197 19.95 11.66 -6.56
C GLY A 197 18.66 10.88 -6.38
N THR A 198 18.67 9.93 -5.44
CA THR A 198 17.48 9.23 -4.96
C THR A 198 17.21 9.63 -3.52
N TYR A 199 15.94 9.75 -3.14
CA TYR A 199 15.53 9.92 -1.75
C TYR A 199 15.05 8.62 -1.12
N TYR A 200 14.96 7.53 -1.89
CA TYR A 200 14.45 6.26 -1.40
C TYR A 200 15.44 5.61 -0.44
N HIS A 201 14.93 5.24 0.72
CA HIS A 201 15.66 4.55 1.79
C HIS A 201 14.81 3.43 2.37
N ASP A 202 15.39 2.62 3.24
CA ASP A 202 14.75 1.42 3.79
C ASP A 202 13.95 1.70 5.06
N GLY A 203 13.93 2.93 5.56
CA GLY A 203 13.10 3.35 6.71
C GLY A 203 11.59 3.41 6.43
N VAL A 204 10.78 3.20 7.47
CA VAL A 204 9.30 3.24 7.44
C VAL A 204 8.71 4.65 7.34
N LYS A 205 9.49 5.69 7.65
CA LYS A 205 9.08 7.09 7.58
C LYS A 205 9.26 7.59 6.16
N ILE A 206 8.18 7.85 5.45
CA ILE A 206 8.22 8.40 4.09
C ILE A 206 7.94 9.91 4.12
N PRO A 207 8.38 10.66 3.10
CA PRO A 207 8.01 12.07 2.96
C PRO A 207 6.52 12.24 2.68
N ASP A 208 5.98 13.38 3.12
CA ASP A 208 4.64 13.87 2.80
C ASP A 208 4.73 15.32 2.29
N GLY A 209 3.59 15.95 2.01
CA GLY A 209 3.57 17.33 1.51
C GLY A 209 4.17 18.35 2.48
N GLN A 210 4.05 18.13 3.80
CA GLN A 210 4.58 19.02 4.82
C GLN A 210 6.07 18.76 5.15
N HIS A 211 6.54 17.55 4.86
CA HIS A 211 7.92 17.09 5.08
C HIS A 211 8.48 16.50 3.78
N PRO A 212 8.59 17.29 2.70
CA PRO A 212 8.95 16.78 1.40
C PRO A 212 10.46 16.44 1.35
N PRO A 213 10.92 15.67 0.36
CA PRO A 213 12.35 15.41 0.16
C PRO A 213 13.14 16.71 -0.03
N HIS A 214 14.45 16.67 0.24
CA HIS A 214 15.30 17.85 0.03
C HIS A 214 15.22 18.34 -1.43
N GLY A 215 14.97 19.64 -1.61
CA GLY A 215 14.79 20.29 -2.92
C GLY A 215 13.34 20.32 -3.41
N TYR A 216 12.41 19.72 -2.69
CA TYR A 216 10.98 19.78 -2.99
C TYR A 216 10.32 20.88 -2.14
N ALA A 217 9.35 21.56 -2.72
CA ALA A 217 8.57 22.59 -2.08
C ALA A 217 7.61 21.98 -1.06
N VAL A 218 7.41 22.69 0.05
CA VAL A 218 6.40 22.32 1.05
C VAL A 218 5.02 22.60 0.48
N ASN A 219 4.17 21.57 0.50
CA ASN A 219 2.75 21.68 0.19
C ASN A 219 2.00 22.12 1.46
N ASP A 220 1.60 23.39 1.47
CA ASP A 220 0.82 24.00 2.53
C ASP A 220 -0.34 24.80 1.94
N VAL A 221 -1.21 25.32 2.80
CA VAL A 221 -2.41 26.09 2.41
C VAL A 221 -2.12 27.35 1.59
N SER A 222 -0.86 27.78 1.48
CA SER A 222 -0.48 28.96 0.69
C SER A 222 -0.20 28.64 -0.79
N ASN A 223 -0.05 27.35 -1.11
CA ASN A 223 0.35 26.85 -2.43
C ASN A 223 -0.65 25.82 -3.01
N ALA A 224 -1.82 25.66 -2.37
CA ALA A 224 -2.91 24.77 -2.79
C ALA A 224 -4.03 25.54 -3.53
#